data_AF-A0A6P7GX71-F1
#
_entry.id   AF-A0A6P7GX71-F1
#
_cell.length_a   1.000
_cell.length_b   1.000
_cell.length_c   1.000
_cell.angle_alpha   90.00
_cell.angle_beta   90.00
_cell.angle_gamma   90.00
#
_symmetry.space_group_name_H-M   'P 1'
#
loop_
_entity.id
_entity.type
_entity.pdbx_description
1 polymer ?
#
loop_
_entity_poly.entity_id
_entity_poly.type
_entity_poly.pdbx_seq_one_letter_code
_entity_poly.pdbx_strand_id
1 'polypeptide(L)'
;MGITGLLPYLEVAGRNCHISEFKGSVIGIDVSCWLHKAASTFAKSVIIHKDYERVVRYCTNFIEMMSKCGVKCILVFDGKALPAKAGVNIKRSEKRKEYKQRSDELLALGDTALSEKYLQRSISIKPELISEVINACHQMNVDCIVAPYEADAELAYLSNIGRYDCLF
;
A
#
# COMPACT_ATOMS: atom_id res chain seq x y z
N MET A 1 -6.10 -8.59 -1.59
CA MET A 1 -7.17 -9.59 -1.81
C MET A 1 -8.24 -8.87 -2.59
N GLY A 2 -8.91 -9.54 -3.52
CA GLY A 2 -9.99 -8.95 -4.31
C GLY A 2 -10.83 -10.06 -4.93
N ILE A 3 -11.79 -9.69 -5.77
CA ILE A 3 -12.61 -10.65 -6.50
C ILE A 3 -11.77 -11.23 -7.66
N THR A 4 -11.38 -12.50 -7.53
CA THR A 4 -10.56 -13.19 -8.54
C THR A 4 -11.25 -13.17 -9.90
N GLY A 5 -10.53 -12.70 -10.92
CA GLY A 5 -11.06 -12.64 -12.30
C GLY A 5 -11.94 -11.44 -12.62
N LEU A 6 -12.20 -10.54 -11.66
CA LEU A 6 -13.07 -9.37 -11.90
C LEU A 6 -12.50 -8.40 -12.93
N LEU A 7 -11.21 -8.04 -12.83
CA LEU A 7 -10.61 -7.07 -13.74
C LEU A 7 -10.59 -7.56 -15.21
N PRO A 8 -10.17 -8.80 -15.53
CA PRO A 8 -10.32 -9.35 -16.87
C PRO A 8 -11.77 -9.38 -17.36
N TYR A 9 -12.73 -9.68 -16.48
CA TYR A 9 -14.15 -9.69 -16.83
C TYR A 9 -14.68 -8.29 -17.19
N LEU A 10 -14.15 -7.24 -16.56
CA LEU A 10 -14.55 -5.84 -16.77
C LEU A 10 -13.67 -5.11 -17.81
N GLU A 11 -12.79 -5.80 -18.53
CA GLU A 11 -11.87 -5.18 -19.49
C GLU A 11 -12.61 -4.33 -20.53
N VAL A 12 -13.79 -4.78 -20.97
CA VAL A 12 -14.66 -4.07 -21.92
C VAL A 12 -15.22 -2.75 -21.39
N ALA A 13 -15.26 -2.56 -20.07
CA ALA A 13 -15.67 -1.32 -19.42
C ALA A 13 -14.46 -0.43 -19.07
N GLY A 14 -13.24 -0.90 -19.31
CA GLY A 14 -12.01 -0.18 -19.05
C GLY A 14 -11.52 0.64 -20.24
N ARG A 15 -10.72 1.67 -19.96
CA ARG A 15 -9.93 2.38 -20.97
C ARG A 15 -8.58 2.75 -20.39
N ASN A 16 -7.58 2.84 -21.25
CA ASN A 16 -6.32 3.47 -20.88
C ASN A 16 -6.55 4.98 -20.73
N CYS A 17 -5.96 5.57 -19.69
CA CYS A 17 -6.02 6.99 -19.42
C CYS A 17 -4.69 7.47 -18.80
N HIS A 18 -4.41 8.76 -18.95
CA HIS A 18 -3.29 9.40 -18.28
C HIS A 18 -3.80 10.23 -17.09
N ILE A 19 -3.02 10.29 -16.00
CA ILE A 19 -3.39 11.02 -14.78
C ILE A 19 -3.69 12.50 -15.03
N SER A 20 -3.09 13.10 -16.06
CA SER A 20 -3.36 14.48 -16.47
C SER A 20 -4.78 14.74 -16.95
N GLU A 21 -5.53 13.70 -17.35
CA GLU A 21 -6.95 13.81 -17.70
C GLU A 21 -7.81 14.19 -16.50
N PHE A 22 -7.33 13.91 -15.27
CA PHE A 22 -8.03 14.19 -14.01
C PHE A 22 -7.60 15.53 -13.39
N LYS A 23 -7.00 16.43 -14.17
CA LYS A 23 -6.61 17.75 -13.68
C LYS A 23 -7.81 18.51 -13.10
N GLY A 24 -7.65 18.99 -11.87
CA GLY A 24 -8.70 19.68 -11.11
C GLY A 24 -9.58 18.76 -10.27
N SER A 25 -9.46 17.44 -10.43
CA SER A 25 -10.20 16.44 -9.66
C SER A 25 -9.53 16.14 -8.32
N VAL A 26 -10.32 15.57 -7.41
CA VAL A 26 -9.89 14.97 -6.15
C VAL A 26 -9.92 13.45 -6.31
N ILE A 27 -8.82 12.78 -5.96
CA ILE A 27 -8.68 11.32 -6.07
C ILE A 27 -8.51 10.71 -4.69
N GLY A 28 -9.34 9.71 -4.37
CA GLY A 28 -9.15 8.84 -3.21
C GLY A 28 -8.11 7.77 -3.53
N ILE A 29 -7.18 7.50 -2.61
CA ILE A 29 -6.09 6.52 -2.82
C ILE A 29 -6.09 5.49 -1.71
N ASP A 30 -6.10 4.21 -2.08
CA ASP A 30 -5.75 3.12 -1.14
C ASP A 30 -4.22 3.00 -1.03
N VAL A 31 -3.68 3.50 0.08
CA VAL A 31 -2.22 3.54 0.30
C VAL A 31 -1.64 2.15 0.60
N SER A 32 -2.47 1.17 0.96
CA SER A 32 -2.03 -0.19 1.32
C SER A 32 -1.23 -0.83 0.17
N CYS A 33 -1.69 -0.63 -1.07
CA CYS A 33 -1.06 -1.14 -2.28
C CYS A 33 0.35 -0.55 -2.48
N TRP A 34 0.52 0.76 -2.25
CA TRP A 34 1.82 1.43 -2.37
C TRP A 34 2.79 0.97 -1.29
N LEU A 35 2.33 0.91 -0.04
CA LEU A 35 3.13 0.45 1.10
C LEU A 35 3.64 -0.97 0.88
N HIS A 36 2.75 -1.89 0.50
CA HIS A 36 3.14 -3.28 0.25
C HIS A 36 4.12 -3.40 -0.92
N LYS A 37 3.89 -2.66 -2.01
CA LYS A 37 4.79 -2.69 -3.17
C LYS A 37 6.19 -2.17 -2.80
N ALA A 38 6.26 -1.00 -2.20
CA ALA A 38 7.53 -0.35 -1.84
C ALA A 38 8.26 -1.12 -0.74
N ALA A 39 7.57 -1.53 0.32
CA ALA A 39 8.18 -2.27 1.41
C ALA A 39 8.69 -3.65 0.95
N SER A 40 7.99 -4.30 0.01
CA SER A 40 8.48 -5.52 -0.62
C SER A 40 9.73 -5.24 -1.46
N THR A 41 9.77 -4.16 -2.24
CA THR A 41 10.96 -3.80 -3.03
C THR A 41 12.18 -3.50 -2.16
N PHE A 42 11.98 -2.86 -1.01
CA PHE A 42 13.04 -2.47 -0.08
C PHE A 42 13.08 -3.36 1.19
N ALA A 43 12.68 -4.63 1.06
CA ALA A 43 12.46 -5.52 2.21
C ALA A 43 13.65 -5.62 3.16
N LYS A 44 14.88 -5.62 2.64
CA LYS A 44 16.10 -5.63 3.45
C LYS A 44 16.20 -4.39 4.36
N SER A 45 15.97 -3.20 3.82
CA SER A 45 15.94 -1.93 4.57
C SER A 45 14.87 -1.95 5.65
N VAL A 46 13.65 -2.35 5.26
CA VAL A 46 12.48 -2.31 6.14
C VAL A 46 12.58 -3.33 7.28
N ILE A 47 13.04 -4.55 6.99
CA ILE A 47 13.04 -5.66 7.96
C ILE A 47 14.29 -5.64 8.84
N ILE A 48 15.48 -5.42 8.25
CA ILE A 48 16.75 -5.51 8.98
C ILE A 48 17.10 -4.17 9.61
N HIS A 49 17.09 -3.10 8.82
CA HIS A 49 17.57 -1.79 9.25
C HIS A 49 16.47 -0.94 9.89
N LYS A 50 15.20 -1.33 9.73
CA LYS A 50 14.03 -0.52 10.09
C LYS A 50 14.11 0.90 9.51
N ASP A 51 14.70 1.00 8.32
CA ASP A 51 14.81 2.24 7.57
C ASP A 51 13.70 2.28 6.53
N TYR A 52 12.86 3.31 6.63
CA TYR A 52 11.65 3.50 5.83
C TYR A 52 11.77 4.65 4.83
N GLU A 53 12.90 5.35 4.76
CA GLU A 53 13.08 6.54 3.91
C GLU A 53 12.70 6.26 2.45
N ARG A 54 13.11 5.11 1.92
CA ARG A 54 12.82 4.71 0.55
C ARG A 54 11.34 4.40 0.30
N VAL A 55 10.64 3.88 1.31
CA VAL A 55 9.20 3.62 1.23
C VAL A 55 8.43 4.93 1.29
N VAL A 56 8.80 5.82 2.21
CA VAL A 56 8.23 7.17 2.31
C VAL A 56 8.42 7.91 0.99
N ARG A 57 9.65 7.95 0.46
CA ARG A 57 9.96 8.59 -0.82
C ARG A 57 9.20 8.00 -1.99
N TYR A 58 8.99 6.68 -1.99
CA TYR A 58 8.18 6.04 -3.02
C TYR A 58 6.74 6.59 -3.01
N CYS A 59 6.10 6.65 -1.85
CA CYS A 59 4.74 7.18 -1.71
C CYS A 59 4.67 8.68 -2.06
N THR A 60 5.57 9.50 -1.52
CA THR A 60 5.57 10.95 -1.75
C THR A 60 5.84 11.32 -3.20
N ASN A 61 6.64 10.53 -3.93
CA ASN A 61 6.87 10.76 -5.37
C ASN A 61 5.58 10.63 -6.20
N PHE A 62 4.70 9.68 -5.88
CA PHE A 62 3.40 9.55 -6.57
C PHE A 62 2.49 10.74 -6.28
N ILE A 63 2.45 11.16 -5.02
CA ILE A 63 1.70 12.34 -4.58
C ILE A 63 2.19 13.59 -5.30
N GLU A 64 3.51 13.80 -5.34
CA GLU A 64 4.12 14.96 -6.02
C GLU A 64 3.83 14.94 -7.52
N MET A 65 3.90 13.77 -8.15
CA MET A 65 3.56 13.59 -9.56
C MET A 65 2.09 13.95 -9.84
N MET A 66 1.16 13.44 -9.03
CA MET A 66 -0.27 13.77 -9.14
C MET A 66 -0.52 15.26 -8.93
N SER A 67 0.12 15.85 -7.91
CA SER A 67 0.04 17.29 -7.64
C SER A 67 0.55 18.14 -8.80
N LYS A 68 1.66 17.74 -9.46
CA LYS A 68 2.18 18.41 -10.66
C LYS A 68 1.23 18.35 -11.84
N CYS A 69 0.40 17.30 -11.92
CA CYS A 69 -0.69 17.20 -12.90
C CYS A 69 -1.95 18.00 -12.50
N GLY A 70 -1.94 18.69 -11.36
CA GLY A 70 -3.07 19.47 -10.85
C GLY A 70 -4.17 18.60 -10.24
N VAL A 71 -3.83 17.41 -9.75
CA VAL A 71 -4.73 16.48 -9.09
C VAL A 71 -4.56 16.59 -7.57
N LYS A 72 -5.66 16.67 -6.84
CA LYS A 72 -5.64 16.62 -5.36
C LYS A 72 -5.85 15.18 -4.89
N CYS A 73 -5.18 14.81 -3.80
CA CYS A 73 -5.19 13.44 -3.30
C CYS A 73 -5.77 13.40 -1.88
N ILE A 74 -6.60 12.40 -1.60
CA ILE A 74 -7.02 11.99 -0.25
C ILE A 74 -6.50 10.57 -0.04
N LEU A 75 -5.56 10.42 0.89
CA LEU A 75 -4.93 9.14 1.18
C LEU A 75 -5.69 8.42 2.28
N VAL A 76 -6.09 7.18 2.02
CA VAL A 76 -6.79 6.34 2.99
C VAL A 76 -5.90 5.16 3.39
N PHE A 77 -5.76 4.99 4.70
CA PHE A 77 -4.98 3.92 5.32
C PHE A 77 -5.90 2.95 6.04
N ASP A 78 -5.56 1.67 6.03
CA ASP A 78 -6.20 0.67 6.90
C ASP A 78 -6.00 1.04 8.38
N GLY A 79 -7.03 0.81 9.18
CA GLY A 79 -7.00 0.89 10.63
C GLY A 79 -6.95 -0.50 11.27
N LYS A 80 -7.97 -0.81 12.07
CA LYS A 80 -7.98 -2.07 12.84
C LYS A 80 -8.25 -3.27 11.95
N ALA A 81 -7.69 -4.42 12.34
CA ALA A 81 -7.99 -5.67 11.66
C ALA A 81 -9.48 -6.03 11.81
N LEU A 82 -10.16 -6.27 10.69
CA LEU A 82 -11.55 -6.67 10.68
C LEU A 82 -11.73 -8.08 11.28
N PRO A 83 -12.60 -8.28 12.29
CA PRO A 83 -12.82 -9.60 12.90
C PRO A 83 -13.23 -10.68 11.90
N ALA A 84 -14.06 -10.33 10.90
CA ALA A 84 -14.48 -11.24 9.83
C ALA A 84 -13.30 -11.78 8.99
N LYS A 85 -12.17 -11.06 8.95
CA LYS A 85 -10.94 -11.45 8.24
C LYS A 85 -9.88 -12.06 9.17
N ALA A 86 -10.18 -12.29 10.45
CA ALA A 86 -9.22 -12.81 11.43
C ALA A 86 -8.53 -14.11 10.97
N GLY A 87 -9.31 -15.10 10.49
CA GLY A 87 -8.74 -16.36 10.00
C GLY A 87 -7.81 -16.20 8.81
N VAL A 88 -8.11 -15.26 7.90
CA VAL A 88 -7.23 -14.96 6.76
C VAL A 88 -5.96 -14.23 7.21
N ASN A 89 -6.09 -13.30 8.14
CA ASN A 89 -4.96 -12.55 8.68
C ASN A 89 -3.99 -13.45 9.47
N ILE A 90 -4.51 -14.44 10.20
CA ILE A 90 -3.70 -15.48 10.87
C ILE A 90 -2.90 -16.26 9.83
N LYS A 91 -3.55 -16.84 8.82
CA LYS A 91 -2.87 -17.60 7.76
C LYS A 91 -1.81 -16.77 7.02
N ARG A 92 -2.08 -15.49 6.76
CA ARG A 92 -1.09 -14.57 6.17
C ARG A 92 0.09 -14.33 7.11
N SER A 93 -0.17 -14.18 8.40
CA SER A 93 0.86 -13.98 9.42
C SER A 93 1.77 -15.21 9.52
N GLU A 94 1.19 -16.41 9.55
CA GLU A 94 1.91 -17.69 9.56
C GLU A 94 2.81 -17.83 8.34
N LYS A 95 2.26 -17.64 7.13
CA LYS A 95 3.06 -17.69 5.89
C LYS A 95 4.22 -16.69 5.89
N ARG A 96 4.03 -15.48 6.40
CA ARG A 96 5.12 -14.50 6.49
C ARG A 96 6.22 -14.96 7.44
N LYS A 97 5.87 -15.59 8.57
CA LYS A 97 6.85 -16.17 9.49
C LYS A 97 7.64 -17.30 8.83
N GLU A 98 6.96 -18.20 8.11
CA GLU A 98 7.62 -19.26 7.34
C GLU A 98 8.57 -18.71 6.29
N TYR A 99 8.16 -17.69 5.53
CA TYR A 99 9.02 -17.04 4.54
C TYR A 99 10.23 -16.37 5.17
N LYS A 100 10.06 -15.73 6.34
CA LYS A 100 11.18 -15.15 7.07
C LYS A 100 12.17 -16.22 7.52
N GLN A 101 11.69 -17.30 8.13
CA GLN A 101 12.54 -18.40 8.57
C GLN A 101 13.34 -19.00 7.40
N ARG A 102 12.68 -19.28 6.27
CA ARG A 102 13.37 -19.76 5.07
C ARG A 102 14.41 -18.77 4.53
N SER A 103 14.12 -17.47 4.59
CA SER A 103 15.08 -16.43 4.22
C SER A 103 16.33 -16.50 5.10
N ASP A 104 16.16 -16.62 6.41
CA ASP A 104 17.27 -16.69 7.38
C ASP A 104 18.11 -17.97 7.17
N GLU A 105 17.48 -19.11 6.94
CA GLU A 105 18.15 -20.39 6.63
C GLU A 105 19.00 -20.31 5.35
N LEU A 106 18.44 -19.77 4.27
CA LEU A 106 19.14 -19.60 2.99
C LEU A 106 20.31 -18.61 3.10
N LEU A 107 20.14 -17.57 3.92
CA LEU A 107 21.22 -16.61 4.18
C LEU A 107 22.39 -17.28 4.91
N ALA A 108 22.11 -18.15 5.88
CA ALA A 108 23.14 -18.93 6.59
C ALA A 108 23.87 -19.92 5.66
N LEU A 109 23.19 -20.42 4.62
CA LEU A 109 23.77 -21.28 3.59
C LEU A 109 24.51 -20.49 2.48
N GLY A 110 24.48 -19.15 2.53
CA GLY A 110 25.13 -18.28 1.55
C GLY A 110 24.35 -18.02 0.25
N ASP A 111 23.12 -18.52 0.12
CA ASP A 111 22.25 -18.23 -1.03
C ASP A 111 21.50 -16.91 -0.81
N THR A 112 22.21 -15.80 -1.04
CA THR A 112 21.68 -14.45 -0.85
C THR A 112 20.54 -14.12 -1.79
N ALA A 113 20.61 -14.58 -3.05
CA ALA A 113 19.63 -14.25 -4.08
C ALA A 113 18.26 -14.89 -3.78
N LEU A 114 18.24 -16.16 -3.37
CA LEU A 114 17.00 -16.82 -3.00
C LEU A 114 16.49 -16.34 -1.64
N SER A 115 17.39 -16.07 -0.69
CA SER A 115 17.04 -15.47 0.60
C SER A 115 16.27 -14.16 0.40
N GLU A 116 16.77 -13.26 -0.44
CA GLU A 116 16.11 -11.98 -0.70
C GLU A 116 14.68 -12.15 -1.24
N LYS A 117 14.44 -13.11 -2.15
CA LYS A 117 13.09 -13.39 -2.66
C LYS A 117 12.11 -13.81 -1.56
N TYR A 118 12.57 -14.62 -0.60
CA TYR A 118 11.76 -15.02 0.55
C TYR A 118 11.57 -13.87 1.54
N LEU A 119 12.60 -13.04 1.75
CA LEU A 119 12.52 -11.85 2.57
C LEU A 119 11.44 -10.89 2.07
N GLN A 120 11.39 -10.63 0.76
CA GLN A 120 10.36 -9.80 0.13
C GLN A 120 8.94 -10.31 0.42
N ARG A 121 8.73 -11.63 0.39
CA ARG A 121 7.43 -12.26 0.68
C ARG A 121 7.05 -12.25 2.16
N SER A 122 8.03 -12.09 3.05
CA SER A 122 7.81 -12.03 4.50
C SER A 122 7.35 -10.65 4.99
N ILE A 123 7.28 -9.66 4.11
CA ILE A 123 7.02 -8.26 4.47
C ILE A 123 5.68 -8.09 5.19
N SER A 124 5.72 -7.36 6.31
CA SER A 124 4.54 -6.90 7.03
C SER A 124 4.65 -5.40 7.20
N ILE A 125 3.60 -4.68 6.83
CA ILE A 125 3.51 -3.25 7.08
C ILE A 125 3.30 -3.04 8.57
N LYS A 126 4.15 -2.23 9.17
CA LYS A 126 4.09 -1.93 10.60
C LYS A 126 3.53 -0.53 10.85
N PRO A 127 2.93 -0.27 12.02
CA PRO A 127 2.41 1.05 12.36
C PRO A 127 3.45 2.16 12.24
N GLU A 128 4.72 1.90 12.57
CA GLU A 128 5.77 2.93 12.49
C GLU A 128 5.98 3.42 11.06
N LEU A 129 6.00 2.50 10.09
CA LEU A 129 6.10 2.85 8.67
C LEU A 129 4.89 3.66 8.21
N ILE A 130 3.67 3.30 8.66
CA ILE A 130 2.45 4.04 8.34
C ILE A 130 2.55 5.48 8.89
N SER A 131 2.97 5.63 10.14
CA SER A 131 3.14 6.95 10.77
C SER A 131 4.15 7.82 10.04
N GLU A 132 5.28 7.26 9.58
CA GLU A 132 6.26 8.02 8.78
C GLU A 132 5.68 8.51 7.45
N VAL A 133 4.91 7.67 6.75
CA VAL A 133 4.26 8.08 5.50
C VAL A 133 3.21 9.15 5.76
N ILE A 134 2.37 9.02 6.79
CA ILE A 134 1.38 10.04 7.17
C ILE A 134 2.07 11.37 7.49
N ASN A 135 3.14 11.35 8.28
CA ASN A 135 3.89 12.56 8.63
C ASN A 135 4.47 13.26 7.39
N ALA A 136 5.01 12.50 6.44
CA ALA A 136 5.50 13.05 5.18
C ALA A 136 4.37 13.64 4.33
N CYS A 137 3.20 13.00 4.30
CA CYS A 137 2.03 13.52 3.58
C CYS A 137 1.51 14.83 4.21
N HIS A 138 1.48 14.93 5.53
CA HIS A 138 1.11 16.17 6.23
C HIS A 138 2.08 17.32 5.93
N GLN A 139 3.39 17.04 5.85
CA GLN A 139 4.39 18.05 5.45
C GLN A 139 4.17 18.56 4.01
N MET A 140 3.56 17.74 3.16
CA MET A 140 3.16 18.12 1.79
C MET A 140 1.76 18.77 1.72
N ASN A 141 1.09 18.99 2.85
CA ASN A 141 -0.31 19.47 2.93
C ASN A 141 -1.30 18.55 2.20
N VAL A 142 -1.16 17.24 2.38
CA VAL A 142 -2.04 16.24 1.76
C VAL A 142 -2.94 15.60 2.80
N ASP A 143 -4.22 15.49 2.47
CA ASP A 143 -5.24 14.92 3.36
C ASP A 143 -5.01 13.42 3.55
N CYS A 144 -4.99 12.99 4.81
CA CYS A 144 -4.79 11.59 5.22
C CYS A 144 -5.90 11.15 6.16
N ILE A 145 -6.51 10.01 5.88
CA ILE A 145 -7.58 9.40 6.67
C ILE A 145 -7.15 8.00 7.07
N VAL A 146 -7.22 7.69 8.36
CA VAL A 146 -7.08 6.31 8.84
C VAL A 146 -8.48 5.74 9.03
N ALA A 147 -8.82 4.74 8.23
CA ALA A 147 -10.12 4.07 8.30
C ALA A 147 -10.30 3.41 9.68
N PRO A 148 -11.53 3.23 10.17
CA PRO A 148 -11.76 2.47 11.40
C PRO A 148 -11.32 1.00 11.28
N TYR A 149 -11.50 0.42 10.08
CA TYR A 149 -11.07 -0.93 9.74
C TYR A 149 -10.37 -0.95 8.38
N GLU A 150 -11.09 -1.22 7.30
CA GLU A 150 -10.49 -1.37 5.96
C GLU A 150 -10.65 -0.10 5.13
N ALA A 151 -9.57 0.27 4.42
CA ALA A 151 -9.55 1.40 3.49
C ALA A 151 -10.62 1.24 2.40
N ASP A 152 -10.85 0.02 1.91
CA ASP A 152 -11.88 -0.30 0.91
C ASP A 152 -13.27 0.28 1.27
N ALA A 153 -13.69 0.09 2.52
CA ALA A 153 -15.01 0.53 2.98
C ALA A 153 -15.08 2.04 3.19
N GLU A 154 -13.99 2.64 3.70
CA GLU A 154 -13.88 4.08 3.91
C GLU A 154 -13.87 4.83 2.57
N LEU A 155 -13.10 4.35 1.59
CA LEU A 155 -13.08 4.89 0.24
C LEU A 155 -14.45 4.81 -0.42
N ALA A 156 -15.12 3.65 -0.35
CA ALA A 156 -16.48 3.51 -0.86
C ALA A 156 -17.46 4.49 -0.21
N TYR A 157 -17.37 4.70 1.11
CA TYR A 157 -18.18 5.69 1.81
C TYR A 157 -17.89 7.12 1.33
N LEU A 158 -16.62 7.52 1.28
CA LEU A 158 -16.19 8.85 0.84
C LEU A 158 -16.63 9.15 -0.61
N SER A 159 -16.60 8.15 -1.50
CA SER A 159 -17.14 8.27 -2.86
C SER A 159 -18.65 8.55 -2.85
N ASN A 160 -19.41 7.78 -2.06
CA ASN A 160 -20.88 7.92 -2.00
C ASN A 160 -21.33 9.29 -1.46
N ILE A 161 -20.55 9.91 -0.56
CA ILE A 161 -20.82 11.25 -0.04
C ILE A 161 -20.15 12.38 -0.84
N GLY A 162 -19.60 12.07 -2.02
CA GLY A 162 -19.06 13.07 -2.95
C GLY A 162 -17.77 13.76 -2.48
N ARG A 163 -16.92 13.06 -1.73
CA ARG A 163 -15.65 13.63 -1.21
C ARG A 163 -14.49 13.58 -2.19
N TYR A 164 -14.58 12.71 -3.19
CA TYR A 164 -13.62 12.62 -4.28
C TYR A 164 -14.31 12.17 -5.57
N ASP A 165 -13.68 12.42 -6.72
CA ASP A 165 -14.23 12.18 -8.06
C ASP A 165 -13.90 10.79 -8.61
N CYS A 166 -12.71 10.25 -8.28
CA CYS A 166 -12.30 8.91 -8.68
C CYS A 166 -11.37 8.24 -7.65
N LEU A 167 -11.29 6.91 -7.73
CA LEU A 167 -10.46 6.05 -6.87
C LEU A 167 -9.22 5.58 -7.64
N PHE A 168 -8.06 5.58 -6.97
CA PHE A 168 -6.78 5.10 -7.48
C PHE A 168 -6.24 3.94 -6.64
#